data_AF-A0A132B3W2-F1
#
_entry.id   AF-A0A132B3W2-F1
#
_cell.length_a   1.000
_cell.length_b   1.000
_cell.length_c   1.000
_cell.angle_alpha   90.00
_cell.angle_beta   90.00
_cell.angle_gamma   90.00
#
_symmetry.space_group_name_H-M   'P 1'
#
loop_
_entity.id
_entity.type
_entity.pdbx_description
1 polymer ?
#
loop_
_entity_poly.entity_id
_entity_poly.type
_entity_poly.pdbx_seq_one_letter_code
_entity_poly.pdbx_strand_id
1 'polypeptide(L)'
;MHIDQEEVNARLAVQRQEYISKKTNSDLLLLDLSRGTYYTWMRTTAADTSQCSFTFVFFCCLAAESGQTFFSGVCQHYISSALSRHLANLYRQYNDYGSVARDRAKGNLNRLNFPEFLEEIAYKEANNEEFMKSNLLFIADYERECMNHALMRLQAEMAHDKQRVLKVNALKVYIDTVDLYEQVYAARTYQIECGDSRE
;
A
#
# COMPACT_ATOMS: atom_id res chain seq x y z
N MET A 1 -3.82 -19.74 -3.53
CA MET A 1 -3.94 -19.93 -2.07
C MET A 1 -3.88 -18.54 -1.47
N HIS A 2 -5.04 -17.93 -1.23
CA HIS A 2 -5.14 -16.59 -0.64
C HIS A 2 -4.79 -16.71 0.84
N ILE A 3 -3.68 -16.08 1.24
CA ILE A 3 -3.32 -15.91 2.64
C ILE A 3 -3.88 -14.55 3.04
N ASP A 4 -4.79 -14.52 4.01
CA ASP A 4 -5.33 -13.26 4.52
C ASP A 4 -4.38 -12.62 5.56
N GLN A 5 -4.59 -11.33 5.85
CA GLN A 5 -3.75 -10.59 6.80
C GLN A 5 -3.81 -11.19 8.22
N GLU A 6 -4.92 -11.82 8.60
CA GLU A 6 -5.10 -12.41 9.93
C GLU A 6 -4.27 -13.69 10.08
N GLU A 7 -4.20 -14.52 9.04
CA GLU A 7 -3.38 -15.71 8.96
C GLU A 7 -1.88 -15.34 8.98
N VAL A 8 -1.48 -14.26 8.30
CA VAL A 8 -0.11 -13.75 8.38
C VAL A 8 0.21 -13.23 9.79
N ASN A 9 -0.72 -12.52 10.44
CA ASN A 9 -0.54 -12.04 11.81
C ASN A 9 -0.49 -13.20 12.82
N ALA A 10 -1.29 -14.26 12.63
CA ALA A 10 -1.26 -15.44 13.47
C ALA A 10 0.09 -16.18 13.37
N ARG A 11 0.65 -16.29 12.15
CA ARG A 11 1.99 -16.85 11.94
C ARG A 11 3.09 -15.99 12.54
N LEU A 12 2.97 -14.66 12.44
CA LEU A 12 3.85 -13.70 13.09
C LEU A 12 3.86 -13.91 14.62
N ALA A 13 2.69 -14.13 15.23
CA ALA A 13 2.57 -14.38 16.66
C ALA A 13 3.31 -15.67 17.08
N VAL A 14 3.16 -16.75 16.31
CA VAL A 14 3.85 -18.03 16.57
C VAL A 14 5.38 -17.88 16.46
N GLN A 15 5.89 -17.26 15.39
CA GLN A 15 7.34 -17.08 15.20
C GLN A 15 7.96 -16.14 16.24
N ARG A 16 7.24 -15.10 16.68
CA ARG A 16 7.67 -14.24 17.81
C ARG A 16 7.86 -15.06 19.08
N GLN A 17 6.93 -15.97 19.36
CA GLN A 17 6.97 -16.80 20.56
C GLN A 17 8.14 -17.79 20.53
N GLU A 18 8.44 -18.36 19.36
CA GLU A 18 9.62 -19.22 19.14
C GLU A 18 10.95 -18.46 19.27
N TYR A 19 11.01 -17.23 18.76
CA TYR A 19 12.21 -16.38 18.88
C TYR A 19 12.48 -15.95 20.32
N ILE A 20 11.45 -15.53 21.05
CA ILE A 20 11.52 -15.20 22.48
C ILE A 20 12.00 -16.41 23.30
N SER A 21 11.55 -17.62 22.95
CA SER A 21 12.00 -18.87 23.58
C SER A 21 13.49 -19.18 23.33
N LYS A 22 14.08 -18.68 22.23
CA LYS A 22 15.47 -18.98 21.83
C LYS A 22 16.51 -17.98 22.34
N LYS A 23 16.11 -16.94 23.08
CA LYS A 23 17.01 -16.02 23.82
C LYS A 23 18.12 -15.42 22.95
N THR A 24 17.78 -14.94 21.75
CA THR A 24 18.71 -14.19 20.87
C THR A 24 18.40 -12.70 20.99
N ASN A 25 19.43 -11.90 21.25
CA ASN A 25 19.33 -10.48 21.64
C ASN A 25 19.43 -9.56 20.40
N SER A 26 18.56 -9.76 19.41
CA SER A 26 18.50 -8.92 18.21
C SER A 26 17.10 -8.28 18.10
N ASP A 27 17.03 -6.96 18.27
CA ASP A 27 15.78 -6.19 18.35
C ASP A 27 14.94 -6.12 17.06
N LEU A 28 15.38 -6.77 15.98
CA LEU A 28 14.65 -6.83 14.70
C LEU A 28 14.49 -8.29 14.29
N LEU A 29 13.31 -8.84 14.62
CA LEU A 29 12.86 -10.16 14.19
C LEU A 29 12.90 -10.25 12.66
N LEU A 30 13.89 -10.99 12.14
CA LEU A 30 14.00 -11.35 10.74
C LEU A 30 12.96 -12.44 10.47
N LEU A 31 11.86 -12.06 9.83
CA LEU A 31 10.68 -12.90 9.68
C LEU A 31 10.63 -13.53 8.29
N ASP A 32 10.88 -14.84 8.23
CA ASP A 32 10.63 -15.69 7.05
C ASP A 32 9.12 -15.97 6.92
N LEU A 33 8.32 -14.90 6.86
CA LEU A 33 6.85 -14.96 6.95
C LEU A 33 6.15 -15.07 5.59
N SER A 34 6.77 -14.59 4.52
CA SER A 34 6.23 -14.70 3.17
C SER A 34 7.03 -15.74 2.39
N ARG A 35 6.36 -16.72 1.80
CA ARG A 35 6.93 -17.65 0.80
C ARG A 35 7.34 -16.93 -0.52
N GLY A 36 7.66 -15.64 -0.46
CA GLY A 36 7.91 -14.76 -1.59
C GLY A 36 8.44 -13.40 -1.14
N THR A 37 8.95 -12.63 -2.08
CA THR A 37 9.52 -11.30 -1.83
C THR A 37 8.48 -10.30 -1.32
N TYR A 38 8.93 -9.24 -0.67
CA TYR A 38 8.13 -8.05 -0.35
C TYR A 38 7.26 -7.62 -1.54
N TYR A 39 7.83 -7.59 -2.75
CA TYR A 39 7.12 -7.28 -3.98
C TYR A 39 5.94 -8.23 -4.27
N THR A 40 6.13 -9.53 -4.06
CA THR A 40 5.08 -10.53 -4.30
C THR A 40 3.94 -10.37 -3.28
N TRP A 41 4.27 -10.15 -2.01
CA TRP A 41 3.29 -9.92 -0.96
C TRP A 41 2.49 -8.64 -1.19
N MET A 42 3.18 -7.55 -1.56
CA MET A 42 2.59 -6.29 -1.99
C MET A 42 1.52 -6.51 -3.07
N ARG A 43 1.90 -7.24 -4.12
CA ARG A 43 1.08 -7.43 -5.31
C ARG A 43 0.04 -8.52 -5.19
N THR A 44 -0.09 -9.19 -4.04
CA THR A 44 -1.10 -10.23 -3.81
C THR A 44 -1.83 -9.96 -2.50
N THR A 45 -1.33 -10.49 -1.38
CA THR A 45 -1.96 -10.40 -0.07
C THR A 45 -2.29 -8.97 0.37
N ALA A 46 -1.35 -8.02 0.21
CA ALA A 46 -1.58 -6.66 0.69
C ALA A 46 -2.56 -5.87 -0.18
N ALA A 47 -2.41 -5.95 -1.50
CA ALA A 47 -3.29 -5.27 -2.44
C ALA A 47 -4.70 -5.90 -2.49
N ASP A 48 -4.82 -7.23 -2.39
CA ASP A 48 -6.10 -7.92 -2.49
C ASP A 48 -6.95 -7.76 -1.20
N THR A 49 -6.31 -7.53 -0.04
CA THR A 49 -7.00 -7.25 1.24
C THR A 49 -7.26 -5.75 1.46
N SER A 50 -6.68 -4.90 0.62
CA SER A 50 -6.92 -3.46 0.63
C SER A 50 -8.33 -3.16 0.10
N GLN A 51 -9.10 -2.36 0.85
CA GLN A 51 -10.43 -1.89 0.42
C GLN A 51 -10.38 -1.10 -0.90
N CYS A 52 -9.19 -0.67 -1.35
CA CYS A 52 -8.99 0.06 -2.61
C CYS A 52 -9.45 -0.73 -3.85
N SER A 53 -9.22 -2.04 -3.92
CA SER A 53 -9.63 -2.81 -5.11
C SER A 53 -11.15 -2.91 -5.22
N PHE A 54 -11.86 -3.15 -4.11
CA PHE A 54 -13.32 -3.18 -4.10
C PHE A 54 -13.93 -1.80 -4.35
N THR A 55 -13.41 -0.76 -3.69
CA THR A 55 -13.92 0.62 -3.87
C THR A 55 -13.71 1.15 -5.28
N PHE A 56 -12.63 0.76 -5.96
CA PHE A 56 -12.40 1.13 -7.36
C PHE A 56 -13.44 0.51 -8.29
N VAL A 57 -13.74 -0.78 -8.11
CA VAL A 57 -14.79 -1.46 -8.90
C VAL A 57 -16.15 -0.83 -8.62
N PHE A 58 -16.48 -0.57 -7.36
CA PHE A 58 -17.72 0.10 -6.97
C PHE A 58 -17.83 1.50 -7.58
N PHE A 59 -16.74 2.28 -7.54
CA PHE A 59 -16.66 3.58 -8.20
C PHE A 59 -16.92 3.47 -9.70
N CYS A 60 -16.30 2.49 -10.39
CA CYS A 60 -16.53 2.27 -11.82
C CYS A 60 -18.01 1.99 -12.12
N CYS A 61 -18.68 1.17 -11.28
CA CYS A 61 -20.11 0.91 -11.42
C CYS A 61 -20.96 2.17 -11.22
N LEU A 62 -20.60 3.03 -10.25
CA LEU A 62 -21.32 4.26 -9.96
C LEU A 62 -21.14 5.32 -11.04
N ALA A 63 -19.94 5.41 -11.60
CA ALA A 63 -19.58 6.43 -12.59
C ALA A 63 -19.87 6.01 -14.04
N ALA A 64 -20.25 4.74 -14.27
CA ALA A 64 -20.73 4.29 -15.57
C ALA A 64 -22.15 4.77 -15.83
N GLU A 65 -22.47 5.03 -17.09
CA GLU A 65 -23.86 5.25 -17.50
C GLU A 65 -24.68 3.96 -17.29
N SER A 66 -25.97 4.12 -16.98
CA SER A 66 -26.88 3.00 -16.75
C SER A 66 -26.86 2.01 -17.93
N GLY A 67 -26.57 0.74 -17.65
CA GLY A 67 -26.49 -0.33 -18.65
C GLY A 67 -25.18 -0.35 -19.46
N GLN A 68 -24.20 0.49 -19.14
CA GLN A 68 -22.89 0.53 -19.81
C GLN A 68 -21.75 0.11 -18.88
N THR A 69 -20.63 -0.29 -19.46
CA THR A 69 -19.39 -0.53 -18.71
C THR A 69 -18.56 0.75 -18.65
N PHE A 70 -17.88 0.96 -17.53
CA PHE A 70 -16.97 2.11 -17.39
C PHE A 70 -15.79 2.00 -18.37
N PHE A 71 -15.22 0.80 -18.49
CA PHE A 71 -14.15 0.47 -19.43
C PHE A 71 -14.65 -0.47 -20.52
N SER A 72 -14.03 -0.40 -21.69
CA SER A 72 -14.37 -1.20 -22.86
C SER A 72 -13.12 -1.81 -23.49
N GLY A 73 -13.22 -3.10 -23.84
CA GLY A 73 -12.12 -3.82 -24.47
C GLY A 73 -10.97 -4.21 -23.53
N VAL A 74 -10.14 -5.12 -24.02
CA VAL A 74 -9.07 -5.75 -23.22
C VAL A 74 -8.05 -4.72 -22.72
N CYS A 75 -7.67 -3.75 -23.55
CA CYS A 75 -6.68 -2.74 -23.18
C CYS A 75 -7.12 -1.87 -22.00
N GLN A 76 -8.35 -1.33 -22.03
CA GLN A 76 -8.84 -0.49 -20.95
C GLN A 76 -9.03 -1.29 -19.66
N HIS A 77 -9.52 -2.53 -19.74
CA HIS A 77 -9.64 -3.42 -18.57
C HIS A 77 -8.27 -3.76 -17.97
N TYR A 78 -7.26 -4.04 -18.79
CA TYR A 78 -5.93 -4.37 -18.31
C TYR A 78 -5.26 -3.17 -17.63
N ILE A 79 -5.28 -2.00 -18.28
CA ILE A 79 -4.65 -0.79 -17.75
C ILE A 79 -5.39 -0.29 -16.50
N SER A 80 -6.72 -0.35 -16.47
CA SER A 80 -7.50 0.02 -15.27
C SER A 80 -7.24 -0.92 -14.09
N SER A 81 -7.03 -2.21 -14.34
CA SER A 81 -6.64 -3.16 -13.30
C SER A 81 -5.25 -2.83 -12.74
N ALA A 82 -4.30 -2.45 -13.61
CA ALA A 82 -2.99 -1.98 -13.18
C ALA A 82 -3.09 -0.68 -12.37
N LEU A 83 -3.88 0.30 -12.82
CA LEU A 83 -4.15 1.54 -12.11
C LEU A 83 -4.69 1.28 -10.69
N SER A 84 -5.73 0.44 -10.59
CA SER A 84 -6.32 0.04 -9.30
C SER A 84 -5.29 -0.64 -8.38
N ARG A 85 -4.41 -1.47 -8.95
CA ARG A 85 -3.35 -2.15 -8.20
C ARG A 85 -2.33 -1.16 -7.63
N HIS A 86 -1.88 -0.19 -8.43
CA HIS A 86 -0.94 0.84 -7.98
C HIS A 86 -1.55 1.71 -6.87
N LEU A 87 -2.83 2.09 -7.01
CA LEU A 87 -3.58 2.79 -5.95
C LEU A 87 -3.66 1.98 -4.65
N ALA A 88 -3.98 0.68 -4.74
CA ALA A 88 -4.04 -0.18 -3.56
C ALA A 88 -2.68 -0.33 -2.87
N ASN A 89 -1.60 -0.41 -3.66
CA ASN A 89 -0.23 -0.46 -3.15
C ASN A 89 0.14 0.84 -2.43
N LEU A 90 -0.16 1.99 -3.04
CA LEU A 90 0.10 3.33 -2.50
C LEU A 90 -0.60 3.54 -1.15
N TYR A 91 -1.91 3.28 -1.10
CA TYR A 91 -2.70 3.38 0.12
C TYR A 91 -2.10 2.57 1.26
N ARG A 92 -1.70 1.33 0.95
CA ARG A 92 -1.13 0.46 1.96
C ARG A 92 0.29 0.88 2.35
N GLN A 93 1.07 1.56 1.49
CA GLN A 93 2.36 2.16 1.89
C GLN A 93 2.11 3.21 2.98
N TYR A 94 1.22 4.16 2.71
CA TYR A 94 0.93 5.23 3.66
C TYR A 94 0.31 4.73 4.97
N ASN A 95 -0.55 3.72 4.92
CA ASN A 95 -1.09 3.09 6.12
C ASN A 95 0.04 2.50 6.97
N ASP A 96 0.93 1.71 6.37
CA ASP A 96 2.04 1.07 7.09
C ASP A 96 3.07 2.10 7.58
N TYR A 97 3.29 3.22 6.87
CA TYR A 97 4.10 4.35 7.33
C TYR A 97 3.53 4.97 8.61
N GLY A 98 2.23 5.28 8.61
CA GLY A 98 1.54 5.95 9.71
C GLY A 98 1.24 5.04 10.91
N SER A 99 1.31 3.71 10.73
CA SER A 99 0.91 2.74 11.75
C SER A 99 2.06 2.04 12.47
N VAL A 100 3.33 2.33 12.15
CA VAL A 100 4.51 1.61 12.69
C VAL A 100 4.43 1.41 14.20
N ALA A 101 4.21 2.48 14.98
CA ALA A 101 4.14 2.39 16.44
C ALA A 101 2.94 1.56 16.93
N ARG A 102 1.76 1.75 16.31
CA ARG A 102 0.53 1.03 16.64
C ARG A 102 0.68 -0.47 16.35
N ASP A 103 1.23 -0.81 15.20
CA ASP A 103 1.34 -2.19 14.76
C ASP A 103 2.44 -2.93 15.55
N ARG A 104 3.52 -2.24 15.94
CA ARG A 104 4.50 -2.76 16.91
C ARG A 104 3.83 -3.11 18.24
N ALA A 105 3.05 -2.19 18.81
CA ALA A 105 2.38 -2.38 20.09
C ALA A 105 1.33 -3.50 20.06
N LYS A 106 0.63 -3.67 18.94
CA LYS A 106 -0.38 -4.73 18.75
C LYS A 106 0.19 -6.06 18.25
N GLY A 107 1.47 -6.08 17.89
CA GLY A 107 2.11 -7.25 17.28
C GLY A 107 1.60 -7.57 15.87
N ASN A 108 1.03 -6.58 15.17
CA ASN A 108 0.61 -6.73 13.79
C ASN A 108 1.82 -6.68 12.85
N LEU A 109 1.71 -7.37 11.70
CA LEU A 109 2.72 -7.26 10.67
C LEU A 109 2.70 -5.86 10.05
N ASN A 110 3.87 -5.21 10.06
CA ASN A 110 4.13 -3.99 9.32
C ASN A 110 5.19 -4.26 8.25
N ARG A 111 5.22 -3.45 7.19
CA ARG A 111 6.19 -3.60 6.08
C ARG A 111 7.64 -3.52 6.51
N LEU A 112 7.91 -2.78 7.58
CA LEU A 112 9.27 -2.68 8.14
C LEU A 112 9.77 -4.00 8.75
N ASN A 113 8.92 -5.04 8.82
CA ASN A 113 9.31 -6.37 9.30
C ASN A 113 9.84 -7.29 8.19
N PHE A 114 9.80 -6.86 6.92
CA PHE A 114 10.33 -7.64 5.80
C PHE A 114 11.87 -7.57 5.75
N PRO A 115 12.55 -8.69 5.44
CA PRO A 115 14.01 -8.75 5.46
C PRO A 115 14.66 -7.77 4.49
N GLU A 116 14.02 -7.46 3.36
CA GLU A 116 14.52 -6.49 2.37
C GLU A 116 14.71 -5.08 2.96
N PHE A 117 13.98 -4.73 4.02
CA PHE A 117 14.16 -3.44 4.72
C PHE A 117 15.32 -3.47 5.72
N LEU A 118 15.79 -4.66 6.12
CA LEU A 118 16.86 -4.87 7.08
C LEU A 118 18.24 -5.05 6.42
N GLU A 119 18.29 -5.48 5.17
CA GLU A 119 19.54 -5.69 4.41
C GLU A 119 20.40 -4.43 4.34
N GLU A 120 19.78 -3.25 4.20
CA GLU A 120 20.47 -1.97 4.12
C GLU A 120 20.83 -1.37 5.50
N ILE A 121 20.26 -1.90 6.59
CA ILE A 121 20.50 -1.44 7.96
C ILE A 121 21.82 -1.97 8.52
N ALA A 122 22.27 -3.14 8.06
CA ALA A 122 23.52 -3.76 8.52
C ALA A 122 24.78 -2.87 8.33
N TYR A 123 24.65 -1.76 7.58
CA TYR A 123 25.72 -0.82 7.28
C TYR A 123 25.58 0.57 7.93
N LYS A 124 24.49 0.89 8.65
CA LYS A 124 24.23 2.25 9.20
C LYS A 124 23.83 2.20 10.68
N GLU A 125 24.57 2.89 11.54
CA GLU A 125 24.46 2.81 13.02
C GLU A 125 23.49 3.82 13.67
N ALA A 126 22.75 4.65 12.92
CA ALA A 126 21.84 5.64 13.51
C ALA A 126 20.48 5.71 12.81
N ASN A 127 19.40 5.59 13.62
CA ASN A 127 17.98 5.64 13.24
C ASN A 127 17.51 4.67 12.15
N ASN A 128 17.67 3.36 12.42
CA ASN A 128 17.20 2.26 11.58
C ASN A 128 15.73 2.40 11.13
N GLU A 129 14.84 2.89 12.00
CA GLU A 129 13.41 3.05 11.67
C GLU A 129 13.16 4.20 10.69
N GLU A 130 13.82 5.34 10.85
CA GLU A 130 13.63 6.51 9.99
C GLU A 130 14.14 6.22 8.57
N PHE A 131 15.27 5.51 8.47
CA PHE A 131 15.80 5.03 7.20
C PHE A 131 14.83 4.05 6.52
N MET A 132 14.31 3.07 7.25
CA MET A 132 13.30 2.13 6.76
C MET A 132 12.01 2.85 6.30
N LYS A 133 11.54 3.85 7.05
CA LYS A 133 10.41 4.70 6.67
C LYS A 133 10.69 5.50 5.40
N SER A 134 11.92 6.00 5.23
CA SER A 134 12.34 6.69 4.01
C SER A 134 12.31 5.78 2.78
N ASN A 135 12.80 4.54 2.90
CA ASN A 135 12.67 3.54 1.82
C ASN A 135 11.21 3.24 1.48
N LEU A 136 10.33 3.24 2.48
CA LEU A 136 8.90 3.02 2.27
C LEU A 136 8.25 4.19 1.50
N LEU A 137 8.63 5.43 1.81
CA LEU A 137 8.20 6.61 1.06
C LEU A 137 8.72 6.61 -0.38
N PHE A 138 9.98 6.19 -0.59
CA PHE A 138 10.52 6.03 -1.95
C PHE A 138 9.68 5.07 -2.79
N ILE A 139 9.28 3.93 -2.23
CA ILE A 139 8.42 2.96 -2.94
C ILE A 139 7.02 3.53 -3.15
N ALA A 140 6.49 4.31 -2.20
CA ALA A 140 5.21 5.01 -2.38
C ALA A 140 5.27 6.00 -3.56
N ASP A 141 6.35 6.78 -3.67
CA ASP A 141 6.54 7.70 -4.80
C ASP A 141 6.65 6.95 -6.13
N TYR A 142 7.36 5.83 -6.17
CA TYR A 142 7.42 4.97 -7.35
C TYR A 142 6.03 4.43 -7.76
N GLU A 143 5.22 3.96 -6.80
CA GLU A 143 3.86 3.49 -7.06
C GLU A 143 2.95 4.62 -7.57
N ARG A 144 3.14 5.85 -7.08
CA ARG A 144 2.45 7.05 -7.57
C ARG A 144 2.85 7.37 -9.01
N GLU A 145 4.13 7.30 -9.36
CA GLU A 145 4.59 7.47 -10.74
C GLU A 145 3.97 6.42 -11.68
N CYS A 146 3.94 5.15 -11.24
CA CYS A 146 3.32 4.06 -12.00
C CYS A 146 1.82 4.28 -12.19
N MET A 147 1.11 4.72 -11.15
CA MET A 147 -0.30 5.07 -11.19
C MET A 147 -0.56 6.20 -12.20
N ASN A 148 0.22 7.28 -12.14
CA ASN A 148 0.09 8.42 -13.06
C ASN A 148 0.36 8.01 -14.51
N HIS A 149 1.37 7.16 -14.73
CA HIS A 149 1.65 6.61 -16.05
C HIS A 149 0.49 5.72 -16.55
N ALA A 150 -0.06 4.84 -15.72
CA ALA A 150 -1.22 4.02 -16.07
C ALA A 150 -2.45 4.88 -16.41
N LEU A 151 -2.72 5.93 -15.63
CA LEU A 151 -3.80 6.88 -15.89
C LEU A 151 -3.61 7.58 -17.24
N MET A 152 -2.41 8.06 -17.53
CA MET A 152 -2.08 8.70 -18.82
C MET A 152 -2.33 7.73 -19.99
N ARG A 153 -1.87 6.49 -19.89
CA ARG A 153 -2.10 5.45 -20.91
C ARG A 153 -3.59 5.16 -21.07
N LEU A 154 -4.34 5.03 -19.98
CA LEU A 154 -5.78 4.80 -20.00
C LEU A 154 -6.54 5.94 -20.68
N GLN A 155 -6.17 7.19 -20.39
CA GLN A 155 -6.75 8.38 -21.04
C GLN A 155 -6.53 8.41 -22.55
N ALA A 156 -5.40 7.88 -23.03
CA ALA A 156 -5.10 7.74 -24.44
C ALA A 156 -5.93 6.63 -25.10
N GLU A 157 -6.06 5.47 -24.46
CA GLU A 157 -6.91 4.36 -24.94
C GLU A 157 -8.41 4.72 -24.95
N MET A 158 -8.83 5.70 -24.15
CA MET A 158 -10.19 6.22 -24.13
C MET A 158 -10.41 7.36 -25.14
N ALA A 159 -9.47 7.64 -26.05
CA ALA A 159 -9.55 8.77 -27.00
C ALA A 159 -10.84 8.79 -27.83
N HIS A 160 -11.37 7.62 -28.19
CA HIS A 160 -12.58 7.47 -29.00
C HIS A 160 -13.86 7.25 -28.17
N ASP A 161 -13.77 7.26 -26.83
CA ASP A 161 -14.94 7.13 -25.97
C ASP A 161 -15.73 8.45 -25.96
N LYS A 162 -17.03 8.38 -26.28
CA LYS A 162 -17.94 9.54 -26.28
C LYS A 162 -18.02 10.22 -24.90
N GLN A 163 -17.80 9.47 -23.83
CA GLN A 163 -17.83 9.93 -22.44
C GLN A 163 -16.44 10.13 -21.84
N ARG A 164 -15.38 10.12 -22.67
CA ARG A 164 -13.98 10.26 -22.22
C ARG A 164 -13.81 11.35 -21.18
N VAL A 165 -14.30 12.56 -21.45
CA VAL A 165 -14.09 13.72 -20.55
C VAL A 165 -14.69 13.45 -19.17
N LEU A 166 -15.92 12.94 -19.11
CA LEU A 166 -16.59 12.63 -17.85
C LEU A 166 -15.88 11.51 -17.09
N LYS A 167 -15.58 10.39 -17.75
CA LYS A 167 -14.92 9.23 -17.13
C LYS A 167 -13.52 9.58 -16.63
N VAL A 168 -12.75 10.34 -17.41
CA VAL A 168 -11.40 10.79 -17.01
C VAL A 168 -11.47 11.75 -15.81
N ASN A 169 -12.42 12.68 -15.79
CA ASN A 169 -12.58 13.58 -14.64
C ASN A 169 -13.03 12.81 -13.40
N ALA A 170 -13.94 11.85 -13.54
CA ALA A 170 -14.36 10.99 -12.44
C ALA A 170 -13.17 10.19 -11.87
N LEU A 171 -12.32 9.62 -12.73
CA LEU A 171 -11.10 8.92 -12.31
C LEU A 171 -10.15 9.82 -11.54
N LYS A 172 -9.94 11.06 -12.01
CA LYS A 172 -9.09 12.04 -11.31
C LYS A 172 -9.66 12.35 -9.93
N VAL A 173 -10.96 12.63 -9.82
CA VAL A 173 -11.61 12.89 -8.53
C VAL A 173 -11.47 11.70 -7.58
N TYR A 174 -11.61 10.47 -8.08
CA TYR A 174 -11.39 9.26 -7.27
C TYR A 174 -9.94 9.19 -6.75
N ILE A 175 -8.95 9.40 -7.63
CA ILE A 175 -7.53 9.39 -7.27
C ILE A 175 -7.22 10.51 -6.27
N ASP A 176 -7.65 11.74 -6.54
CA ASP A 176 -7.43 12.89 -5.66
C ASP A 176 -8.06 12.68 -4.27
N THR A 177 -9.20 11.99 -4.21
CA THR A 177 -9.83 11.62 -2.94
C THR A 177 -8.95 10.64 -2.16
N VAL A 178 -8.38 9.63 -2.83
CA VAL A 178 -7.46 8.69 -2.19
C VAL A 178 -6.21 9.42 -1.69
N ASP A 179 -5.60 10.28 -2.53
CA ASP A 179 -4.44 11.09 -2.15
C ASP A 179 -4.75 12.02 -0.95
N LEU A 180 -5.95 12.62 -0.90
CA LEU A 180 -6.36 13.46 0.22
C LEU A 180 -6.49 12.65 1.52
N TYR A 181 -7.10 11.46 1.46
CA TYR A 181 -7.18 10.58 2.62
C TYR A 181 -5.78 10.22 3.13
N GLU A 182 -4.83 9.93 2.23
CA GLU A 182 -3.44 9.64 2.58
C GLU A 182 -2.74 10.84 3.25
N GLN A 183 -2.92 12.05 2.72
CA GLN A 183 -2.37 13.28 3.30
C GLN A 183 -2.91 13.57 4.71
N VAL A 184 -4.20 13.30 4.95
CA VAL A 184 -4.81 13.47 6.28
C VAL A 184 -4.19 12.48 7.29
N TYR A 185 -3.94 11.24 6.88
CA TYR A 185 -3.29 10.25 7.76
C TYR A 185 -1.82 10.61 8.02
N ALA A 186 -1.07 11.04 7.00
CA ALA A 186 0.30 11.51 7.18
C ALA A 186 0.37 12.73 8.11
N ALA A 187 -0.50 13.74 7.90
CA ALA A 187 -0.57 14.95 8.74
C ALA A 187 -0.95 14.66 10.20
N ARG A 188 -1.82 13.67 10.43
CA ARG A 188 -2.19 13.24 11.78
C ARG A 188 -1.02 12.58 12.52
N THR A 189 -0.14 11.87 11.82
CA THR A 189 1.10 11.33 12.40
C THR A 189 2.07 12.47 12.77
N TYR A 190 2.22 13.50 11.93
CA TYR A 190 3.03 14.68 12.24
C TYR A 190 2.54 15.46 13.48
N GLN A 191 1.21 15.55 13.70
CA GLN A 191 0.67 16.23 14.89
C GLN A 191 0.93 15.47 16.20
N ILE A 192 1.02 14.14 16.15
CA ILE A 192 1.29 13.31 17.33
C ILE A 192 2.77 13.35 17.69
N GLU A 193 3.67 13.30 16.70
CA GLU A 193 5.13 13.39 16.93
C GLU A 193 5.58 14.79 17.39
N CYS A 194 4.89 15.86 16.96
CA CYS A 194 5.18 17.24 17.37
C CYS A 194 4.46 17.67 18.67
N GLY A 195 3.50 16.86 19.15
CA GLY A 195 2.78 17.09 20.40
C GLY A 195 3.51 16.57 21.64
N ASP A 196 4.37 15.56 21.48
CA ASP A 196 5.11 14.89 22.55
C ASP A 196 6.47 15.56 22.88
N SER A 197 6.74 16.72 22.26
CA SER A 197 7.93 17.56 22.51
C SER A 197 7.57 18.85 23.29
N ARG A 198 6.38 18.88 23.91
CA ARG A 198 5.94 19.95 24.82
C ARG A 198 5.27 19.40 26.08
N GLU A 199 5.99 18.60 26.85
CA GLU A 199 5.83 18.47 28.31
C GLU A 199 7.22 18.39 28.95
#